data_AF-A0A0S7BRI8-F1
#
_entry.id   AF-A0A0S7BRI8-F1
#
_cell.length_a   1.000
_cell.length_b   1.000
_cell.length_c   1.000
_cell.angle_alpha   90.00
_cell.angle_beta   90.00
_cell.angle_gamma   90.00
#
_symmetry.space_group_name_H-M   'P 1'
#
loop_
_entity.id
_entity.type
_entity.pdbx_description
1 polymer ?
#
loop_
_entity_poly.entity_id
_entity_poly.type
_entity_poly.pdbx_seq_one_letter_code
_entity_poly.pdbx_strand_id
1 'polypeptide(L)'
;MKLKKIFPLFIAILALMTSCTDEETMTLLEEIQVSSSYVSIPVDGGSTTITVTAKDSWTVEKVTTVKDSVTWLTISSTSGSAGESELTFSAESTLDGRTAQVLIQSGGQTQRINIIQGLSIVEPATCAEVIAGPDGKTFMVTGVCTAITNTTYGNWYLEDETGSIYIYGTLDAKGNTKNFLSWGLEVGDEVTVQGPKTTYGSTIELVDVTVIRINKSLVKVDSVANAVLPLEGGEFIAYLTCKGQGVSVDIPEDAKSWLSISSIESAGEQVVVKFHAIANNGGDRSTTIIFRTTDGSKTYSTETTLSQTGAIIDASIAQFLEAPVGDTQYRLAGVITSIANDTYGNLYLRDFSGETFVYGIEDYAQLGLKEGDIITIVGKRAAYQGTPQVGGAVLESSIPVTPITIAEVLTKPDDPNTYYMVTGEITSIANETYGNLYLSENGSEIYLYGCYPGYGATGDDRKYLLANEGIVVGDILTVIATKGSYNGVDQLSNGIYFSHVSAK
;
A
#
# COMPACT_ATOMS: atom_id res chain seq x y z
N MET A 1 -32.62 -23.43 -0.21
CA MET A 1 -33.74 -23.66 0.74
C MET A 1 -34.33 -22.29 1.07
N LYS A 2 -35.38 -21.87 0.35
CA LYS A 2 -36.72 -21.54 0.90
C LYS A 2 -36.70 -20.89 2.29
N LEU A 3 -37.15 -19.63 2.36
CA LEU A 3 -38.02 -19.01 3.38
C LEU A 3 -37.89 -17.47 3.22
N LYS A 4 -38.90 -16.60 3.28
CA LYS A 4 -40.36 -16.66 3.30
C LYS A 4 -40.86 -15.24 2.96
N LYS A 5 -42.05 -15.19 2.37
CA LYS A 5 -42.85 -14.00 2.01
C LYS A 5 -43.10 -13.08 3.22
N ILE A 6 -43.11 -11.77 2.99
CA ILE A 6 -43.79 -10.78 3.84
C ILE A 6 -44.91 -10.16 2.99
N PHE A 7 -46.13 -10.26 3.53
CA PHE A 7 -47.38 -9.71 3.04
C PHE A 7 -47.38 -8.17 3.09
N PRO A 8 -48.29 -7.52 2.35
CA PRO A 8 -49.36 -6.86 3.10
C PRO A 8 -50.75 -7.21 2.54
N LEU A 9 -51.58 -7.70 3.46
CA LEU A 9 -53.01 -7.89 3.31
C LEU A 9 -53.68 -6.64 3.88
N PHE A 10 -54.43 -5.90 3.07
CA PHE A 10 -55.64 -5.19 3.52
C PHE A 10 -56.60 -5.10 2.34
N ILE A 11 -57.39 -6.16 2.17
CA ILE A 11 -58.61 -6.14 1.35
C ILE A 11 -59.72 -5.69 2.30
N ALA A 12 -60.30 -4.53 2.02
CA ALA A 12 -61.43 -3.99 2.74
C ALA A 12 -62.65 -4.91 2.58
N ILE A 13 -63.28 -5.20 3.71
CA ILE A 13 -64.50 -5.99 3.82
C ILE A 13 -65.69 -5.12 3.41
N LEU A 14 -66.48 -5.59 2.45
CA LEU A 14 -67.80 -5.06 2.14
C LEU A 14 -68.84 -5.76 3.03
N ALA A 15 -69.43 -5.03 3.97
CA ALA A 15 -70.69 -5.39 4.62
C ALA A 15 -71.46 -4.09 4.95
N LEU A 16 -72.60 -3.90 4.28
CA LEU A 16 -73.59 -2.84 4.54
C LEU A 16 -74.26 -3.06 5.91
N MET A 17 -74.50 -1.98 6.68
CA MET A 17 -75.79 -1.60 7.31
C MET A 17 -75.61 -0.44 8.31
N THR A 18 -76.14 0.73 7.92
CA THR A 18 -76.75 1.83 8.70
C THR A 18 -76.20 2.23 10.09
N SER A 19 -75.55 3.40 10.18
CA SER A 19 -76.02 4.51 11.04
C SER A 19 -75.30 5.81 10.65
N CYS A 20 -76.07 6.84 10.26
CA CYS A 20 -75.58 8.20 10.08
C CYS A 20 -74.91 8.69 11.38
N THR A 21 -73.61 8.97 11.30
CA THR A 21 -72.95 10.02 12.08
C THR A 21 -72.14 10.81 11.08
N ASP A 22 -72.42 12.11 11.00
CA ASP A 22 -71.82 13.06 10.07
C ASP A 22 -70.30 12.80 9.95
N GLU A 23 -69.87 12.32 8.77
CA GLU A 23 -68.48 12.38 8.38
C GLU A 23 -68.08 13.85 8.39
N GLU A 24 -66.90 14.17 8.94
CA GLU A 24 -66.30 15.47 8.70
C GLU A 24 -66.27 15.68 7.19
N THR A 25 -67.13 16.57 6.72
CA THR A 25 -67.18 16.94 5.31
C THR A 25 -65.87 17.64 5.03
N MET A 26 -64.91 16.90 4.47
CA MET A 26 -63.73 17.50 3.88
C MET A 26 -64.26 18.55 2.92
N THR A 27 -64.01 19.83 3.21
CA THR A 27 -64.34 20.92 2.29
C THR A 27 -63.46 20.75 1.07
N LEU A 28 -63.94 19.95 0.11
CA LEU A 28 -63.35 19.82 -1.20
C LEU A 28 -63.46 21.19 -1.87
N LEU A 29 -62.39 21.63 -2.53
CA LEU A 29 -62.48 22.79 -3.39
C LEU A 29 -63.47 22.43 -4.51
N GLU A 30 -64.66 23.00 -4.44
CA GLU A 30 -65.74 22.69 -5.38
C GLU A 30 -65.32 22.93 -6.84
N GLU A 31 -64.45 23.91 -7.06
CA GLU A 31 -64.01 24.38 -8.36
C GLU A 31 -62.92 23.50 -8.98
N ILE A 32 -62.10 22.82 -8.15
CA ILE A 32 -61.05 21.91 -8.62
C ILE A 32 -60.75 20.80 -7.60
N GLN A 33 -60.83 19.55 -8.04
CA GLN A 33 -60.52 18.38 -7.25
C GLN A 33 -59.48 17.51 -7.96
N VAL A 34 -58.69 16.78 -7.17
CA VAL A 34 -57.70 15.83 -7.70
C VAL A 34 -57.83 14.49 -7.00
N SER A 35 -57.61 13.40 -7.74
CA SER A 35 -57.65 12.05 -7.16
C SER A 35 -56.49 11.77 -6.20
N SER A 36 -55.40 12.54 -6.28
CA SER A 36 -54.28 12.48 -5.33
C SER A 36 -53.55 13.83 -5.25
N SER A 37 -53.19 14.24 -4.03
CA SER A 37 -52.29 15.37 -3.77
C SER A 37 -50.80 14.97 -3.71
N TYR A 38 -50.50 13.68 -3.89
CA TYR A 38 -49.15 13.13 -3.90
C TYR A 38 -48.91 12.27 -5.14
N VAL A 39 -47.75 12.47 -5.76
CA VAL A 39 -47.28 11.68 -6.89
C VAL A 39 -45.90 11.13 -6.57
N SER A 40 -45.75 9.81 -6.69
CA SER A 40 -44.49 9.11 -6.44
C SER A 40 -44.02 8.44 -7.73
N ILE A 41 -42.87 8.88 -8.24
CA ILE A 41 -42.22 8.30 -9.43
C ILE A 41 -41.02 7.44 -8.98
N PRO A 42 -40.81 6.24 -9.54
CA PRO A 42 -39.62 5.44 -9.24
C PRO A 42 -38.31 6.16 -9.56
N VAL A 43 -37.25 5.82 -8.84
CA VAL A 43 -35.89 6.35 -9.08
C VAL A 43 -35.38 6.00 -10.49
N ASP A 44 -35.78 4.83 -11.01
CA ASP A 44 -35.50 4.37 -12.37
C ASP A 44 -36.32 5.11 -13.45
N GLY A 45 -37.10 6.10 -13.04
CA GLY A 45 -38.00 6.85 -13.91
C GLY A 45 -39.34 6.14 -14.11
N GLY A 46 -40.23 6.81 -14.82
CA GLY A 46 -41.58 6.31 -15.09
C GLY A 46 -42.62 7.40 -15.03
N SER A 47 -43.88 7.00 -14.93
CA SER A 47 -45.01 7.91 -14.92
C SER A 47 -46.07 7.53 -13.89
N THR A 48 -46.86 8.52 -13.48
CA THR A 48 -48.00 8.36 -12.60
C THR A 48 -49.10 9.32 -13.04
N THR A 49 -50.32 8.83 -13.15
CA THR A 49 -51.49 9.60 -13.59
C THR A 49 -52.40 9.89 -12.40
N ILE A 50 -52.87 11.13 -12.31
CA ILE A 50 -53.98 11.52 -11.42
C ILE A 50 -55.14 12.01 -12.29
N THR A 51 -56.34 12.05 -11.71
CA THR A 51 -57.53 12.64 -12.33
C THR A 51 -57.70 14.04 -11.77
N VAL A 52 -57.89 15.03 -12.65
CA VAL A 52 -58.27 16.41 -12.33
C VAL A 52 -59.72 16.60 -12.73
N THR A 53 -60.56 16.98 -11.77
CA THR A 53 -61.98 17.30 -11.98
C THR A 53 -62.16 18.79 -11.71
N ALA A 54 -62.43 19.58 -12.75
CA ALA A 54 -62.56 21.04 -12.65
C ALA A 54 -63.92 21.51 -13.18
N LYS A 55 -64.51 22.53 -12.54
CA LYS A 55 -65.75 23.17 -13.03
C LYS A 55 -65.50 24.15 -14.19
N ASP A 56 -64.27 24.64 -14.32
CA ASP A 56 -63.81 25.58 -15.34
C ASP A 56 -62.47 25.12 -15.94
N SER A 57 -61.96 25.86 -16.94
CA SER A 57 -60.60 25.62 -17.44
C SER A 57 -59.56 25.72 -16.33
N TRP A 58 -58.51 24.90 -16.40
CA TRP A 58 -57.44 24.87 -15.42
C TRP A 58 -56.06 25.05 -16.08
N THR A 59 -55.09 25.49 -15.27
CA THR A 59 -53.67 25.63 -15.67
C THR A 59 -52.75 25.02 -14.63
N VAL A 60 -51.54 24.66 -15.05
CA VAL A 60 -50.52 24.04 -14.20
C VAL A 60 -49.27 24.91 -14.15
N GLU A 61 -48.78 25.14 -12.94
CA GLU A 61 -47.52 25.84 -12.66
C GLU A 61 -46.61 24.94 -11.83
N LYS A 62 -45.34 24.85 -12.20
CA LYS A 62 -44.32 24.17 -11.39
C LYS A 62 -43.73 25.17 -10.40
N VAL A 63 -43.83 24.90 -9.10
CA VAL A 63 -43.26 25.77 -8.06
C VAL A 63 -41.93 25.22 -7.59
N THR A 64 -40.94 26.11 -7.61
CA THR A 64 -39.57 25.85 -7.17
C THR A 64 -39.51 25.71 -5.65
N THR A 65 -38.78 24.70 -5.19
CA THR A 65 -38.02 24.83 -3.93
C THR A 65 -36.60 25.25 -4.32
N VAL A 66 -35.89 25.96 -3.44
CA VAL A 66 -34.73 26.85 -3.69
C VAL A 66 -33.53 26.23 -4.45
N LYS A 67 -33.57 24.95 -4.84
CA LYS A 67 -32.40 24.24 -5.38
C LYS A 67 -32.42 23.87 -6.88
N ASP A 68 -33.54 23.93 -7.60
CA ASP A 68 -33.53 23.68 -9.06
C ASP A 68 -34.79 24.21 -9.77
N SER A 69 -34.63 24.71 -11.00
CA SER A 69 -35.75 24.80 -11.94
C SER A 69 -36.25 23.38 -12.22
N VAL A 70 -37.55 23.10 -12.05
CA VAL A 70 -38.14 21.75 -12.20
C VAL A 70 -38.21 21.33 -13.68
N THR A 71 -37.04 21.16 -14.29
CA THR A 71 -36.83 20.70 -15.68
C THR A 71 -36.93 19.20 -15.80
N TRP A 72 -36.71 18.47 -14.71
CA TRP A 72 -36.71 17.01 -14.66
C TRP A 72 -38.10 16.36 -14.72
N LEU A 73 -39.15 17.12 -14.40
CA LEU A 73 -40.53 16.63 -14.36
C LEU A 73 -41.26 17.01 -15.64
N THR A 74 -41.80 16.04 -16.36
CA THR A 74 -42.70 16.24 -17.50
C THR A 74 -44.14 16.08 -17.05
N ILE A 75 -45.03 16.95 -17.52
CA ILE A 75 -46.47 16.90 -17.23
C ILE A 75 -47.19 16.82 -18.57
N SER A 76 -48.14 15.88 -18.72
CA SER A 76 -48.80 15.59 -20.01
C SER A 76 -49.52 16.79 -20.62
N SER A 77 -50.00 17.72 -19.79
CA SER A 77 -50.57 18.99 -20.22
C SER A 77 -50.33 20.08 -19.18
N THR A 78 -50.21 21.33 -19.63
CA THR A 78 -50.13 22.51 -18.77
C THR A 78 -51.48 23.23 -18.61
N SER A 79 -52.53 22.75 -19.28
CA SER A 79 -53.88 23.30 -19.20
C SER A 79 -54.95 22.28 -19.57
N GLY A 80 -56.19 22.51 -19.15
CA GLY A 80 -57.34 21.71 -19.57
C GLY A 80 -58.65 22.48 -19.46
N SER A 81 -59.72 21.87 -19.96
CA SER A 81 -61.09 22.40 -19.92
C SER A 81 -61.85 21.90 -18.69
N ALA A 82 -63.03 22.48 -18.45
CA ALA A 82 -63.98 21.95 -17.47
C ALA A 82 -64.31 20.47 -17.73
N GLY A 83 -64.58 19.73 -16.66
CA GLY A 83 -64.83 18.29 -16.66
C GLY A 83 -63.70 17.48 -16.03
N GLU A 84 -63.70 16.18 -16.29
CA GLU A 84 -62.64 15.26 -15.85
C GLU A 84 -61.56 15.15 -16.91
N SER A 85 -60.30 15.18 -16.47
CA SER A 85 -59.13 15.02 -17.32
C SER A 85 -58.04 14.23 -16.60
N GLU A 86 -57.27 13.43 -17.35
CA GLU A 86 -56.11 12.74 -16.82
C GLU A 86 -54.86 13.60 -16.95
N LEU A 87 -54.11 13.71 -15.85
CA LEU A 87 -52.85 14.44 -15.79
C LEU A 87 -51.73 13.47 -15.39
N THR A 88 -50.83 13.22 -16.34
CA THR A 88 -49.70 12.30 -16.15
C THR A 88 -48.43 13.07 -15.84
N PHE A 89 -47.75 12.67 -14.77
CA PHE A 89 -46.45 13.17 -14.36
C PHE A 89 -45.41 12.10 -14.70
N SER A 90 -44.34 12.49 -15.39
CA SER A 90 -43.27 11.59 -15.77
C SER A 90 -41.91 12.19 -15.46
N ALA A 91 -40.94 11.35 -15.14
CA ALA A 91 -39.56 11.78 -14.99
C ALA A 91 -38.62 10.69 -15.50
N GLU A 92 -37.51 11.12 -16.11
CA GLU A 92 -36.39 10.23 -16.44
C GLU A 92 -35.73 9.72 -15.15
N SER A 93 -34.98 8.62 -15.25
CA SER A 93 -34.23 8.08 -14.12
C SER A 93 -33.30 9.13 -13.49
N THR A 94 -33.07 8.99 -12.20
CA THR A 94 -32.20 9.88 -11.41
C THR A 94 -31.33 9.03 -10.48
N LEU A 95 -30.16 9.56 -10.10
CA LEU A 95 -29.28 8.86 -9.16
C LEU A 95 -29.71 9.07 -7.71
N ASP A 96 -30.22 10.27 -7.41
CA ASP A 96 -30.66 10.69 -6.09
C ASP A 96 -32.14 11.07 -6.09
N GLY A 97 -32.79 10.87 -4.94
CA GLY A 97 -34.17 11.25 -4.76
C GLY A 97 -34.37 12.76 -4.82
N ARG A 98 -35.45 13.21 -5.47
CA ARG A 98 -35.75 14.64 -5.68
C ARG A 98 -37.23 14.93 -5.50
N THR A 99 -37.53 16.17 -5.10
CA THR A 99 -38.91 16.62 -4.84
C THR A 99 -39.25 17.84 -5.66
N ALA A 100 -40.51 17.98 -6.04
CA ALA A 100 -41.05 19.19 -6.65
C ALA A 100 -42.46 19.45 -6.13
N GLN A 101 -42.93 20.69 -6.30
CA GLN A 101 -44.33 21.02 -6.07
C GLN A 101 -44.95 21.51 -7.38
N VAL A 102 -46.17 21.06 -7.66
CA VAL A 102 -46.97 21.50 -8.80
C VAL A 102 -48.25 22.13 -8.27
N LEU A 103 -48.60 23.30 -8.79
CA LEU A 103 -49.85 23.99 -8.53
C LEU A 103 -50.80 23.79 -9.72
N ILE A 104 -52.04 23.41 -9.43
CA ILE A 104 -53.11 23.36 -10.42
C ILE A 104 -54.14 24.42 -10.04
N GLN A 105 -54.46 25.32 -10.97
CA GLN A 105 -55.31 26.49 -10.70
C GLN A 105 -56.56 26.46 -11.57
N SER A 106 -57.74 26.66 -10.98
CA SER A 106 -59.02 26.82 -11.69
C SER A 106 -59.99 27.66 -10.85
N GLY A 107 -60.75 28.57 -11.48
CA GLY A 107 -61.76 29.38 -10.79
C GLY A 107 -61.24 30.24 -9.63
N GLY A 108 -59.95 30.60 -9.62
CA GLY A 108 -59.30 31.33 -8.51
C GLY A 108 -58.81 30.47 -7.34
N GLN A 109 -59.08 29.16 -7.38
CA GLN A 109 -58.64 28.18 -6.38
C GLN A 109 -57.34 27.48 -6.83
N THR A 110 -56.51 27.10 -5.87
CA THR A 110 -55.22 26.42 -6.13
C THR A 110 -55.15 25.08 -5.40
N GLN A 111 -54.92 24.00 -6.14
CA GLN A 111 -54.61 22.69 -5.61
C GLN A 111 -53.09 22.45 -5.68
N ARG A 112 -52.49 21.94 -4.59
CA ARG A 112 -51.06 21.60 -4.53
C ARG A 112 -50.86 20.11 -4.69
N ILE A 113 -49.91 19.73 -5.55
CA ILE A 113 -49.46 18.35 -5.74
C ILE A 113 -47.98 18.28 -5.35
N ASN A 114 -47.66 17.41 -4.38
CA ASN A 114 -46.29 17.12 -3.98
C ASN A 114 -45.77 15.95 -4.82
N ILE A 115 -44.67 16.18 -5.53
CA ILE A 115 -44.04 15.20 -6.39
C ILE A 115 -42.76 14.74 -5.71
N ILE A 116 -42.61 13.42 -5.59
CA ILE A 116 -41.37 12.78 -5.17
C ILE A 116 -40.92 11.82 -6.25
N GLN A 117 -39.62 11.82 -6.55
CA GLN A 117 -38.99 10.78 -7.36
C GLN A 117 -37.89 10.12 -6.53
N GLY A 118 -38.05 8.84 -6.20
CA GLY A 118 -37.18 8.12 -5.27
C GLY A 118 -37.24 8.65 -3.82
N LEU A 119 -36.64 7.94 -2.86
CA LEU A 119 -36.56 8.43 -1.48
C LEU A 119 -35.54 9.59 -1.41
N SER A 120 -35.92 10.72 -0.83
CA SER A 120 -35.00 11.85 -0.59
C SER A 120 -34.07 11.65 0.62
N ILE A 121 -34.05 10.45 1.19
CA ILE A 121 -33.16 10.07 2.30
C ILE A 121 -31.94 9.40 1.67
N VAL A 122 -30.76 9.95 1.92
CA VAL A 122 -29.50 9.31 1.53
C VAL A 122 -29.21 8.22 2.55
N GLU A 123 -29.26 6.97 2.10
CA GLU A 123 -28.98 5.82 2.95
C GLU A 123 -27.48 5.71 3.27
N PRO A 124 -27.10 5.17 4.46
CA PRO A 124 -25.72 4.85 4.76
C PRO A 124 -25.09 3.92 3.71
N ALA A 125 -23.86 4.21 3.33
CA ALA A 125 -23.05 3.40 2.45
C ALA A 125 -21.66 3.16 3.05
N THR A 126 -21.05 2.05 2.65
CA THR A 126 -19.65 1.70 2.91
C THR A 126 -18.72 2.37 1.90
N CYS A 127 -17.43 2.49 2.24
CA CYS A 127 -16.42 3.00 1.32
C CYS A 127 -16.35 2.18 0.02
N ALA A 128 -16.47 0.85 0.10
CA ALA A 128 -16.53 -0.01 -1.08
C ALA A 128 -17.74 0.30 -1.98
N GLU A 129 -18.91 0.58 -1.40
CA GLU A 129 -20.10 0.97 -2.18
C GLU A 129 -19.94 2.35 -2.83
N VAL A 130 -19.26 3.28 -2.17
CA VAL A 130 -18.87 4.56 -2.80
C VAL A 130 -17.93 4.30 -3.96
N ILE A 131 -16.88 3.49 -3.77
CA ILE A 131 -15.89 3.18 -4.81
C ILE A 131 -16.56 2.55 -6.04
N ALA A 132 -17.49 1.62 -5.85
CA ALA A 132 -18.25 0.98 -6.94
C ALA A 132 -19.39 1.86 -7.50
N GLY A 133 -19.72 2.96 -6.82
CA GLY A 133 -20.84 3.83 -7.13
C GLY A 133 -20.64 4.69 -8.39
N PRO A 134 -21.74 5.12 -9.04
CA PRO A 134 -21.65 6.06 -10.16
C PRO A 134 -21.26 7.46 -9.68
N ASP A 135 -20.49 8.18 -10.50
CA ASP A 135 -20.19 9.60 -10.28
C ASP A 135 -21.48 10.44 -10.27
N GLY A 136 -21.51 11.48 -9.43
CA GLY A 136 -22.64 12.37 -9.22
C GLY A 136 -23.66 11.88 -8.20
N LYS A 137 -23.66 10.59 -7.83
CA LYS A 137 -24.52 10.06 -6.76
C LYS A 137 -24.06 10.58 -5.40
N THR A 138 -25.00 10.98 -4.56
CA THR A 138 -24.73 11.39 -3.18
C THR A 138 -24.65 10.17 -2.27
N PHE A 139 -23.59 10.09 -1.47
CA PHE A 139 -23.40 9.03 -0.48
C PHE A 139 -23.34 9.62 0.93
N MET A 140 -23.87 8.88 1.91
CA MET A 140 -23.66 9.15 3.33
C MET A 140 -22.76 8.05 3.89
N VAL A 141 -21.57 8.39 4.35
CA VAL A 141 -20.53 7.43 4.76
C VAL A 141 -20.07 7.76 6.16
N THR A 142 -19.84 6.73 6.97
CA THR A 142 -19.19 6.86 8.28
C THR A 142 -17.87 6.09 8.25
N GLY A 143 -16.79 6.75 8.65
CA GLY A 143 -15.47 6.12 8.76
C GLY A 143 -14.54 6.94 9.64
N VAL A 144 -13.31 6.48 9.78
CA VAL A 144 -12.26 7.11 10.58
C VAL A 144 -11.44 8.05 9.71
N CYS A 145 -11.14 9.25 10.21
CA CYS A 145 -10.17 10.14 9.59
C CYS A 145 -8.76 9.57 9.77
N THR A 146 -8.12 9.09 8.71
CA THR A 146 -6.76 8.48 8.80
C THR A 146 -5.65 9.47 8.48
N ALA A 147 -5.93 10.50 7.68
CA ALA A 147 -4.99 11.56 7.39
C ALA A 147 -5.70 12.86 6.97
N ILE A 148 -5.14 14.01 7.34
CA ILE A 148 -5.61 15.33 6.90
C ILE A 148 -4.55 15.93 5.97
N THR A 149 -4.87 16.06 4.69
CA THR A 149 -3.93 16.53 3.66
C THR A 149 -4.00 18.03 3.42
N ASN A 150 -5.14 18.67 3.73
CA ASN A 150 -5.31 20.11 3.57
C ASN A 150 -6.34 20.69 4.53
N THR A 151 -5.91 21.60 5.42
CA THR A 151 -6.80 22.25 6.40
C THR A 151 -7.50 23.50 5.88
N THR A 152 -7.09 24.04 4.73
CA THR A 152 -7.79 25.18 4.11
C THR A 152 -9.09 24.67 3.50
N TYR A 153 -9.03 23.71 2.58
CA TYR A 153 -10.20 23.16 1.88
C TYR A 153 -10.92 22.09 2.70
N GLY A 154 -10.23 21.44 3.65
CA GLY A 154 -10.75 20.30 4.38
C GLY A 154 -10.66 19.04 3.57
N ASN A 155 -9.45 18.71 3.13
CA ASN A 155 -9.17 17.48 2.40
C ASN A 155 -8.51 16.46 3.35
N TRP A 156 -8.99 15.22 3.30
CA TRP A 156 -8.60 14.17 4.24
C TRP A 156 -9.04 12.79 3.72
N TYR A 157 -8.59 11.72 4.37
CA TYR A 157 -8.97 10.34 4.04
C TYR A 157 -9.96 9.80 5.07
N LEU A 158 -11.08 9.28 4.58
CA LEU A 158 -12.09 8.56 5.36
C LEU A 158 -11.94 7.08 5.06
N GLU A 159 -11.77 6.27 6.11
CA GLU A 159 -11.59 4.82 5.97
C GLU A 159 -12.58 4.06 6.85
N ASP A 160 -13.18 3.01 6.28
CA ASP A 160 -13.93 2.00 7.03
C ASP A 160 -13.37 0.59 6.75
N GLU A 161 -14.00 -0.45 7.29
CA GLU A 161 -13.53 -1.84 7.14
C GLU A 161 -13.51 -2.33 5.67
N THR A 162 -14.14 -1.61 4.75
CA THR A 162 -14.31 -1.99 3.34
C THR A 162 -13.41 -1.23 2.39
N GLY A 163 -12.79 -0.13 2.82
CA GLY A 163 -11.86 0.65 2.01
C GLY A 163 -11.65 2.08 2.49
N SER A 164 -10.90 2.84 1.69
CA SER A 164 -10.56 4.24 1.95
C SER A 164 -11.01 5.12 0.78
N ILE A 165 -11.61 6.27 1.09
CA ILE A 165 -12.03 7.28 0.12
C ILE A 165 -11.42 8.64 0.45
N TYR A 166 -11.12 9.42 -0.58
CA TYR A 166 -10.61 10.77 -0.40
C TYR A 166 -11.76 11.77 -0.26
N ILE A 167 -11.71 12.64 0.74
CA ILE A 167 -12.63 13.75 0.89
C ILE A 167 -11.96 14.99 0.29
N TYR A 168 -12.59 15.56 -0.73
CA TYR A 168 -12.11 16.76 -1.40
C TYR A 168 -13.05 17.93 -1.13
N GLY A 169 -12.72 18.72 -0.10
CA GLY A 169 -13.56 19.80 0.39
C GLY A 169 -14.53 19.35 1.48
N THR A 170 -14.52 20.07 2.59
CA THR A 170 -15.46 19.87 3.70
C THR A 170 -16.14 21.20 4.03
N LEU A 171 -17.47 21.25 3.90
CA LEU A 171 -18.28 22.45 4.16
C LEU A 171 -18.42 22.71 5.65
N ASP A 172 -18.50 23.98 6.06
CA ASP A 172 -18.87 24.34 7.43
C ASP A 172 -20.37 24.11 7.71
N ALA A 173 -20.79 24.31 8.97
CA ALA A 173 -22.18 24.14 9.38
C ALA A 173 -23.19 25.06 8.66
N LYS A 174 -22.73 26.07 7.93
CA LYS A 174 -23.54 26.99 7.11
C LYS A 174 -23.45 26.67 5.61
N GLY A 175 -22.69 25.64 5.23
CA GLY A 175 -22.48 25.25 3.83
C GLY A 175 -21.40 26.04 3.10
N ASN A 176 -20.53 26.80 3.80
CA ASN A 176 -19.44 27.52 3.13
C ASN A 176 -18.20 26.64 2.98
N THR A 177 -17.43 26.89 1.92
CA THR A 177 -16.13 26.26 1.69
C THR A 177 -15.03 26.97 2.48
N LYS A 178 -13.88 26.30 2.61
CA LYS A 178 -12.63 26.83 3.18
C LYS A 178 -12.64 27.18 4.68
N ASN A 179 -13.55 26.60 5.45
CA ASN A 179 -13.70 26.83 6.89
C ASN A 179 -13.52 25.55 7.71
N PHE A 180 -12.72 24.58 7.21
CA PHE A 180 -12.58 23.24 7.79
C PHE A 180 -12.19 23.23 9.27
N LEU A 181 -11.29 24.12 9.69
CA LEU A 181 -10.83 24.21 11.08
C LEU A 181 -11.97 24.48 12.08
N SER A 182 -13.13 24.99 11.63
CA SER A 182 -14.31 25.18 12.49
C SER A 182 -14.88 23.89 13.05
N TRP A 183 -14.62 22.74 12.40
CA TRP A 183 -15.03 21.43 12.89
C TRP A 183 -14.13 20.88 13.99
N GLY A 184 -12.90 21.39 14.09
CA GLY A 184 -11.88 20.86 14.98
C GLY A 184 -11.59 19.36 14.77
N LEU A 185 -11.84 18.82 13.57
CA LEU A 185 -11.64 17.41 13.21
C LEU A 185 -10.15 17.03 13.30
N GLU A 186 -9.86 15.90 13.93
CA GLU A 186 -8.51 15.36 14.10
C GLU A 186 -8.42 13.93 13.53
N VAL A 187 -7.19 13.50 13.21
CA VAL A 187 -6.92 12.11 12.84
C VAL A 187 -7.35 11.18 13.98
N GLY A 188 -8.03 10.10 13.63
CA GLY A 188 -8.64 9.13 14.55
C GLY A 188 -10.11 9.39 14.87
N ASP A 189 -10.65 10.57 14.55
CA ASP A 189 -12.08 10.84 14.72
C ASP A 189 -12.92 9.97 13.78
N GLU A 190 -14.02 9.41 14.29
CA GLU A 190 -15.05 8.80 13.43
C GLU A 190 -16.01 9.89 12.96
N VAL A 191 -16.17 10.01 11.67
CA VAL A 191 -16.90 11.10 11.03
C VAL A 191 -17.93 10.52 10.09
N THR A 192 -19.17 11.00 10.21
CA THR A 192 -20.24 10.76 9.25
C THR A 192 -20.34 11.98 8.34
N VAL A 193 -20.17 11.78 7.03
CA VAL A 193 -20.29 12.83 6.01
C VAL A 193 -21.28 12.46 4.92
N GLN A 194 -21.77 13.47 4.21
CA GLN A 194 -22.60 13.31 3.02
C GLN A 194 -22.07 14.17 1.88
N GLY A 195 -21.90 13.60 0.69
CA GLY A 195 -21.51 14.36 -0.49
C GLY A 195 -21.58 13.56 -1.79
N PRO A 196 -21.56 14.24 -2.95
CA PRO A 196 -21.52 13.60 -4.26
C PRO A 196 -20.17 12.92 -4.50
N LYS A 197 -20.21 11.72 -5.07
CA LYS A 197 -19.03 11.02 -5.59
C LYS A 197 -18.52 11.68 -6.87
N THR A 198 -17.20 11.76 -7.02
CA THR A 198 -16.53 11.98 -8.32
C THR A 198 -15.34 11.04 -8.48
N THR A 199 -14.82 10.95 -9.70
CA THR A 199 -13.58 10.24 -10.02
C THR A 199 -12.62 11.21 -10.72
N TYR A 200 -11.53 11.59 -10.05
CA TYR A 200 -10.48 12.42 -10.63
C TYR A 200 -9.25 11.57 -10.99
N GLY A 201 -9.08 11.29 -12.28
CA GLY A 201 -8.06 10.35 -12.76
C GLY A 201 -8.35 8.94 -12.25
N SER A 202 -7.50 8.41 -11.37
CA SER A 202 -7.69 7.13 -10.69
C SER A 202 -8.20 7.26 -9.25
N THR A 203 -8.45 8.48 -8.77
CA THR A 203 -8.82 8.75 -7.37
C THR A 203 -10.33 8.84 -7.23
N ILE A 204 -10.90 8.08 -6.30
CA ILE A 204 -12.30 8.19 -5.90
C ILE A 204 -12.43 9.24 -4.80
N GLU A 205 -13.33 10.20 -5.00
CA GLU A 205 -13.51 11.32 -4.07
C GLU A 205 -14.97 11.55 -3.71
N LEU A 206 -15.24 12.02 -2.50
CA LEU A 206 -16.47 12.77 -2.18
C LEU A 206 -16.15 14.26 -2.13
N VAL A 207 -16.93 15.07 -2.85
CA VAL A 207 -16.64 16.50 -3.03
C VAL A 207 -17.53 17.36 -2.16
N ASP A 208 -16.97 18.42 -1.57
CA ASP A 208 -17.70 19.44 -0.81
C ASP A 208 -18.69 18.81 0.19
N VAL A 209 -18.17 17.91 1.02
CA VAL A 209 -19.01 17.10 1.89
C VAL A 209 -19.61 17.94 3.01
N THR A 210 -20.85 17.62 3.37
CA THR A 210 -21.49 18.09 4.60
C THR A 210 -21.15 17.14 5.74
N VAL A 211 -20.69 17.69 6.87
CA VAL A 211 -20.47 16.89 8.08
C VAL A 211 -21.78 16.70 8.82
N ILE A 212 -22.15 15.45 9.07
CA ILE A 212 -23.37 15.08 9.79
C ILE A 212 -23.07 14.84 11.27
N ARG A 213 -21.94 14.17 11.57
CA ARG A 213 -21.55 13.83 12.95
C ARG A 213 -20.04 13.65 13.05
N ILE A 214 -19.46 14.09 14.15
CA ILE A 214 -18.07 13.78 14.55
C ILE A 214 -18.11 13.12 15.93
N ASN A 215 -17.60 11.90 16.01
CA ASN A 215 -17.34 11.17 17.24
C ASN A 215 -15.84 11.23 17.50
N LYS A 216 -15.44 11.96 18.55
CA LYS A 216 -14.02 12.21 18.85
C LYS A 216 -13.29 10.93 19.24
N SER A 217 -12.07 10.76 18.73
CA SER A 217 -11.20 9.69 19.24
C SER A 217 -10.95 9.89 20.74
N LEU A 218 -10.96 8.79 21.48
CA LEU A 218 -10.60 8.78 22.89
C LEU A 218 -9.15 8.38 23.13
N VAL A 219 -8.38 8.06 22.09
CA VAL A 219 -6.95 7.77 22.19
C VAL A 219 -6.18 8.40 21.04
N LYS A 220 -5.03 8.98 21.34
CA LYS A 220 -4.15 9.66 20.38
C LYS A 220 -2.69 9.47 20.78
N VAL A 221 -1.82 9.20 19.80
CA VAL A 221 -0.37 9.33 19.98
C VAL A 221 0.00 10.81 19.85
N ASP A 222 0.45 11.42 20.94
CA ASP A 222 0.87 12.82 20.93
C ASP A 222 2.31 12.99 20.42
N SER A 223 3.21 12.09 20.86
CA SER A 223 4.60 12.05 20.44
C SER A 223 5.27 10.73 20.82
N VAL A 224 6.47 10.51 20.29
CA VAL A 224 7.33 9.38 20.66
C VAL A 224 8.75 9.87 20.96
N ALA A 225 9.46 9.16 21.83
CA ALA A 225 10.89 9.30 22.04
C ALA A 225 11.62 8.03 21.60
N ASN A 226 12.80 8.22 21.00
CA ASN A 226 13.65 7.16 20.45
C ASN A 226 12.98 6.34 19.33
N ALA A 227 12.34 7.02 18.37
CA ALA A 227 11.63 6.38 17.25
C ALA A 227 12.51 5.42 16.42
N VAL A 228 13.83 5.63 16.43
CA VAL A 228 14.83 4.70 15.89
C VAL A 228 15.77 4.29 17.02
N LEU A 229 15.79 3.00 17.33
CA LEU A 229 16.68 2.41 18.33
C LEU A 229 17.98 1.89 17.70
N PRO A 230 19.10 1.90 18.44
CA PRO A 230 20.36 1.35 17.95
C PRO A 230 20.37 -0.18 17.99
N LEU A 231 21.46 -0.77 17.46
CA LEU A 231 21.69 -2.22 17.42
C LEU A 231 21.56 -2.86 18.80
N GLU A 232 22.05 -2.21 19.85
CA GLU A 232 22.04 -2.72 21.21
C GLU A 232 20.62 -2.80 21.82
N GLY A 233 19.63 -2.20 21.15
CA GLY A 233 18.29 -2.02 21.67
C GLY A 233 18.19 -0.80 22.57
N GLY A 234 17.15 -0.78 23.40
CA GLY A 234 16.91 0.35 24.29
C GLY A 234 15.45 0.58 24.60
N GLU A 235 15.17 1.77 25.14
CA GLU A 235 13.84 2.18 25.53
C GLU A 235 13.19 3.02 24.42
N PHE A 236 11.99 2.61 23.99
CA PHE A 236 11.10 3.41 23.17
C PHE A 236 9.94 3.90 24.03
N ILE A 237 9.56 5.17 23.90
CA ILE A 237 8.51 5.77 24.74
C ILE A 237 7.43 6.36 23.83
N ALA A 238 6.18 5.97 24.05
CA ALA A 238 5.01 6.59 23.45
C ALA A 238 4.26 7.45 24.48
N TYR A 239 4.03 8.72 24.13
CA TYR A 239 3.22 9.66 24.89
C TYR A 239 1.84 9.75 24.25
N LEU A 240 0.80 9.44 25.02
CA LEU A 240 -0.57 9.32 24.56
C LEU A 240 -1.49 10.24 25.36
N THR A 241 -2.56 10.68 24.69
CA THR A 241 -3.76 11.20 25.34
C THR A 241 -4.83 10.12 25.29
N CYS A 242 -5.36 9.73 26.45
CA CYS A 242 -6.41 8.73 26.62
C CYS A 242 -7.57 9.29 27.46
N LYS A 243 -8.73 9.48 26.83
CA LYS A 243 -9.99 9.93 27.44
C LYS A 243 -10.96 8.79 27.74
N GLY A 244 -10.60 7.56 27.38
CA GLY A 244 -11.37 6.35 27.66
C GLY A 244 -10.95 5.63 28.94
N GLN A 245 -11.37 4.37 29.08
CA GLN A 245 -11.13 3.52 30.24
C GLN A 245 -9.76 2.83 30.15
N GLY A 246 -8.69 3.63 30.31
CA GLY A 246 -7.31 3.15 30.25
C GLY A 246 -6.83 2.78 28.84
N VAL A 247 -5.59 2.34 28.73
CA VAL A 247 -4.94 1.97 27.45
C VAL A 247 -4.55 0.50 27.48
N SER A 248 -4.88 -0.22 26.42
CA SER A 248 -4.29 -1.51 26.09
C SER A 248 -3.34 -1.34 24.90
N VAL A 249 -2.32 -2.19 24.87
CA VAL A 249 -1.25 -2.16 23.87
C VAL A 249 -1.22 -3.50 23.16
N ASP A 250 -1.12 -3.47 21.84
CA ASP A 250 -1.00 -4.64 20.98
C ASP A 250 0.35 -4.59 20.27
N ILE A 251 1.23 -5.51 20.66
CA ILE A 251 2.52 -5.74 20.00
C ILE A 251 2.28 -6.81 18.93
N PRO A 252 2.48 -6.48 17.64
CA PRO A 252 2.24 -7.42 16.56
C PRO A 252 3.25 -8.58 16.57
N GLU A 253 2.93 -9.67 15.86
CA GLU A 253 3.65 -10.95 15.93
C GLU A 253 5.12 -10.84 15.53
N ASP A 254 5.44 -9.99 14.55
CA ASP A 254 6.79 -9.65 14.08
C ASP A 254 7.67 -9.00 15.16
N ALA A 255 7.06 -8.46 16.22
CA ALA A 255 7.75 -7.75 17.30
C ALA A 255 7.80 -8.50 18.63
N LYS A 256 6.94 -9.50 18.86
CA LYS A 256 6.83 -10.19 20.16
C LYS A 256 8.12 -10.85 20.65
N SER A 257 9.01 -11.24 19.73
CA SER A 257 10.28 -11.88 20.07
C SER A 257 11.34 -10.89 20.57
N TRP A 258 11.18 -9.59 20.31
CA TRP A 258 12.22 -8.60 20.59
C TRP A 258 11.75 -7.31 21.26
N LEU A 259 10.46 -7.03 21.30
CA LEU A 259 9.86 -5.87 21.92
C LEU A 259 8.95 -6.28 23.08
N SER A 260 9.07 -5.60 24.21
CA SER A 260 8.25 -5.84 25.41
C SER A 260 7.77 -4.54 26.04
N ILE A 261 6.61 -4.56 26.69
CA ILE A 261 6.10 -3.42 27.45
C ILE A 261 6.80 -3.39 28.81
N SER A 262 7.48 -2.29 29.11
CA SER A 262 8.16 -2.06 30.38
C SER A 262 7.23 -1.44 31.42
N SER A 263 6.46 -0.42 31.05
CA SER A 263 5.44 0.17 31.93
C SER A 263 4.34 0.87 31.14
N ILE A 264 3.18 1.01 31.78
CA ILE A 264 2.08 1.88 31.37
C ILE A 264 1.78 2.77 32.57
N GLU A 265 2.07 4.05 32.45
CA GLU A 265 1.89 5.05 33.52
C GLU A 265 0.80 6.04 33.09
N SER A 266 -0.18 6.30 33.93
CA SER A 266 -1.28 7.23 33.63
C SER A 266 -1.43 8.31 34.69
N ALA A 267 -1.66 9.55 34.25
CA ALA A 267 -1.92 10.71 35.08
C ALA A 267 -3.04 11.56 34.44
N GLY A 268 -4.28 11.33 34.89
CA GLY A 268 -5.45 11.90 34.22
C GLY A 268 -5.59 11.33 32.80
N GLU A 269 -5.72 12.20 31.80
CA GLU A 269 -5.80 11.80 30.38
C GLU A 269 -4.42 11.51 29.77
N GLN A 270 -3.32 11.82 30.45
CA GLN A 270 -1.98 11.59 29.93
C GLN A 270 -1.53 10.16 30.25
N VAL A 271 -1.04 9.44 29.23
CA VAL A 271 -0.51 8.08 29.37
C VAL A 271 0.87 8.01 28.75
N VAL A 272 1.81 7.39 29.47
CA VAL A 272 3.17 7.12 29.00
C VAL A 272 3.34 5.62 28.94
N VAL A 273 3.61 5.08 27.75
CA VAL A 273 3.92 3.66 27.55
C VAL A 273 5.40 3.54 27.22
N LYS A 274 6.14 2.81 28.06
CA LYS A 274 7.55 2.51 27.83
C LYS A 274 7.70 1.09 27.32
N PHE A 275 8.53 0.93 26.31
CA PHE A 275 8.86 -0.34 25.69
C PHE A 275 10.35 -0.59 25.82
N HIS A 276 10.73 -1.86 25.96
CA HIS A 276 12.12 -2.29 25.89
C HIS A 276 12.31 -3.20 24.68
N ALA A 277 13.20 -2.79 23.78
CA ALA A 277 13.68 -3.61 22.68
C ALA A 277 15.04 -4.23 23.04
N ILE A 278 15.20 -5.52 22.78
CA ILE A 278 16.49 -6.22 22.92
C ILE A 278 17.43 -5.91 21.75
N ALA A 279 18.70 -6.32 21.87
CA ALA A 279 19.68 -6.18 20.79
C ALA A 279 19.23 -6.86 19.49
N ASN A 280 19.60 -6.27 18.34
CA ASN A 280 19.28 -6.75 17.01
C ASN A 280 20.53 -7.29 16.30
N ASN A 281 20.77 -8.59 16.41
CA ASN A 281 21.87 -9.27 15.72
C ASN A 281 21.56 -9.60 14.25
N GLY A 282 20.32 -9.37 13.80
CA GLY A 282 19.91 -9.48 12.41
C GLY A 282 19.98 -8.13 11.72
N GLY A 283 19.38 -8.03 10.54
CA GLY A 283 19.23 -6.75 9.84
C GLY A 283 18.24 -5.80 10.49
N ASP A 284 18.18 -4.57 9.97
CA ASP A 284 17.21 -3.57 10.37
C ASP A 284 15.79 -4.14 10.46
N ARG A 285 15.06 -3.77 11.51
CA ARG A 285 13.68 -4.20 11.74
C ARG A 285 12.81 -3.04 12.14
N SER A 286 11.53 -3.11 11.82
CA SER A 286 10.53 -2.12 12.24
C SER A 286 9.20 -2.80 12.51
N THR A 287 8.33 -2.13 13.26
CA THR A 287 7.01 -2.65 13.60
C THR A 287 6.02 -1.53 13.91
N THR A 288 4.71 -1.80 13.77
CA THR A 288 3.63 -0.88 14.09
C THR A 288 2.93 -1.31 15.37
N ILE A 289 3.00 -0.47 16.40
CA ILE A 289 2.40 -0.71 17.72
C ILE A 289 1.00 -0.07 17.73
N ILE A 290 -0.01 -0.83 18.15
CA ILE A 290 -1.39 -0.36 18.21
C ILE A 290 -1.80 -0.14 19.68
N PHE A 291 -2.35 1.03 19.97
CA PHE A 291 -2.94 1.39 21.26
C PHE A 291 -4.45 1.40 21.14
N ARG A 292 -5.14 0.86 22.15
CA ARG A 292 -6.61 0.85 22.19
C ARG A 292 -7.15 1.37 23.51
N THR A 293 -8.33 1.97 23.45
CA THR A 293 -9.14 2.33 24.62
C THR A 293 -10.62 2.07 24.35
N THR A 294 -11.45 2.12 25.39
CA THR A 294 -12.91 1.98 25.26
C THR A 294 -13.64 2.98 26.17
N ASP A 295 -14.82 3.43 25.75
CA ASP A 295 -15.77 4.11 26.64
C ASP A 295 -16.75 3.15 27.35
N GLY A 296 -16.57 1.84 27.15
CA GLY A 296 -17.47 0.77 27.61
C GLY A 296 -18.50 0.32 26.58
N SER A 297 -18.68 1.07 25.48
CA SER A 297 -19.58 0.73 24.37
C SER A 297 -18.82 0.49 23.07
N LYS A 298 -17.83 1.34 22.77
CA LYS A 298 -17.03 1.30 21.55
C LYS A 298 -15.54 1.21 21.89
N THR A 299 -14.76 0.62 20.98
CA THR A 299 -13.30 0.63 21.02
C THR A 299 -12.75 1.68 20.08
N TYR A 300 -11.71 2.38 20.51
CA TYR A 300 -10.96 3.38 19.75
C TYR A 300 -9.51 2.92 19.65
N SER A 301 -8.85 3.24 18.55
CA SER A 301 -7.45 2.85 18.31
C SER A 301 -6.63 3.97 17.71
N THR A 302 -5.33 3.92 17.99
CA THR A 302 -4.30 4.76 17.38
C THR A 302 -3.01 3.93 17.29
N GLU A 303 -2.04 4.34 16.49
CA GLU A 303 -0.83 3.55 16.24
C GLU A 303 0.42 4.42 16.10
N THR A 304 1.59 3.80 16.28
CA THR A 304 2.90 4.39 16.00
C THR A 304 3.86 3.34 15.48
N THR A 305 4.87 3.77 14.73
CA THR A 305 5.95 2.88 14.26
C THR A 305 7.19 3.00 15.15
N LEU A 306 7.88 1.89 15.36
CA LEU A 306 9.20 1.79 15.96
C LEU A 306 10.15 1.10 14.96
N SER A 307 11.33 1.69 14.74
CA SER A 307 12.41 1.06 13.97
C SER A 307 13.64 0.80 14.85
N GLN A 308 14.41 -0.22 14.51
CA GLN A 308 15.66 -0.54 15.17
C GLN A 308 16.74 -0.94 14.15
N THR A 309 17.89 -0.28 14.21
CA THR A 309 19.08 -0.63 13.42
C THR A 309 19.54 -2.04 13.75
N GLY A 310 19.95 -2.80 12.74
CA GLY A 310 20.51 -4.14 12.87
C GLY A 310 22.02 -4.19 12.68
N ALA A 311 22.56 -5.39 12.81
CA ALA A 311 23.93 -5.72 12.46
C ALA A 311 24.10 -5.82 10.93
N ILE A 312 25.32 -5.53 10.46
CA ILE A 312 25.74 -5.94 9.12
C ILE A 312 26.01 -7.44 9.15
N ILE A 313 25.29 -8.20 8.33
CA ILE A 313 25.38 -9.66 8.29
C ILE A 313 26.48 -10.09 7.33
N ASP A 314 27.48 -10.83 7.81
CA ASP A 314 28.41 -11.56 6.94
C ASP A 314 27.67 -12.72 6.27
N ALA A 315 27.64 -12.74 4.94
CA ALA A 315 26.90 -13.75 4.19
C ALA A 315 27.68 -14.22 2.97
N SER A 316 27.48 -15.48 2.58
CA SER A 316 27.81 -15.92 1.23
C SER A 316 26.82 -15.34 0.22
N ILE A 317 27.21 -15.29 -1.05
CA ILE A 317 26.34 -14.76 -2.11
C ILE A 317 25.06 -15.61 -2.25
N ALA A 318 25.13 -16.93 -2.11
CA ALA A 318 23.94 -17.78 -2.10
C ALA A 318 22.98 -17.41 -0.96
N GLN A 319 23.48 -17.24 0.27
CA GLN A 319 22.67 -16.82 1.43
C GLN A 319 22.04 -15.44 1.22
N PHE A 320 22.81 -14.50 0.65
CA PHE A 320 22.32 -13.17 0.30
C PHE A 320 21.19 -13.21 -0.75
N LEU A 321 21.32 -14.05 -1.77
CA LEU A 321 20.31 -14.16 -2.83
C LEU A 321 18.98 -14.74 -2.31
N GLU A 322 19.04 -15.68 -1.37
CA GLU A 322 17.89 -16.28 -0.69
C GLU A 322 17.19 -15.32 0.29
N ALA A 323 17.87 -14.26 0.75
CA ALA A 323 17.30 -13.29 1.68
C ALA A 323 16.13 -12.49 1.08
N PRO A 324 15.15 -12.07 1.90
CA PRO A 324 14.09 -11.18 1.46
C PRO A 324 14.64 -9.79 1.11
N VAL A 325 13.98 -9.09 0.19
CA VAL A 325 14.26 -7.68 -0.12
C VAL A 325 13.94 -6.82 1.11
N GLY A 326 14.85 -5.93 1.48
CA GLY A 326 14.71 -5.09 2.67
C GLY A 326 15.93 -4.23 2.93
N ASP A 327 15.96 -3.57 4.09
CA ASP A 327 17.03 -2.64 4.47
C ASP A 327 18.19 -3.30 5.25
N THR A 328 18.10 -4.60 5.53
CA THR A 328 19.21 -5.40 6.08
C THR A 328 20.49 -5.21 5.27
N GLN A 329 21.56 -4.84 5.97
CA GLN A 329 22.89 -4.71 5.38
C GLN A 329 23.63 -6.05 5.41
N TYR A 330 24.27 -6.38 4.30
CA TYR A 330 25.06 -7.58 4.12
C TYR A 330 26.49 -7.21 3.72
N ARG A 331 27.46 -7.87 4.35
CA ARG A 331 28.86 -7.83 3.94
C ARG A 331 29.13 -9.02 3.02
N LEU A 332 29.50 -8.72 1.79
CA LEU A 332 29.77 -9.71 0.74
C LEU A 332 31.21 -9.55 0.27
N ALA A 333 31.93 -10.67 0.18
CA ALA A 333 33.29 -10.69 -0.34
C ALA A 333 33.41 -11.64 -1.53
N GLY A 334 34.00 -11.17 -2.63
CA GLY A 334 34.08 -11.95 -3.86
C GLY A 334 34.99 -11.33 -4.91
N VAL A 335 35.10 -12.00 -6.05
CA VAL A 335 35.83 -11.54 -7.24
C VAL A 335 34.89 -10.75 -8.15
N ILE A 336 35.35 -9.63 -8.69
CA ILE A 336 34.67 -8.92 -9.78
C ILE A 336 34.81 -9.75 -11.05
N THR A 337 33.75 -10.40 -11.51
CA THR A 337 33.80 -11.25 -12.72
C THR A 337 33.53 -10.47 -14.00
N SER A 338 32.83 -9.34 -13.92
CA SER A 338 32.68 -8.39 -15.03
C SER A 338 32.17 -7.03 -14.54
N ILE A 339 32.47 -5.96 -15.29
CA ILE A 339 31.96 -4.61 -15.04
C ILE A 339 31.00 -4.24 -16.18
N ALA A 340 29.70 -4.17 -15.86
CA ALA A 340 28.65 -3.83 -16.81
C ALA A 340 28.52 -2.31 -17.03
N ASN A 341 28.86 -1.48 -16.03
CA ASN A 341 28.89 -0.03 -16.16
C ASN A 341 29.97 0.59 -15.27
N ASP A 342 31.00 1.14 -15.91
CA ASP A 342 32.19 1.72 -15.27
C ASP A 342 31.96 3.16 -14.75
N THR A 343 30.81 3.78 -15.02
CA THR A 343 30.47 5.09 -14.44
C THR A 343 29.92 4.95 -13.04
N TYR A 344 29.08 3.94 -12.82
CA TYR A 344 28.36 3.74 -11.55
C TYR A 344 28.91 2.58 -10.72
N GLY A 345 29.77 1.74 -11.29
CA GLY A 345 30.22 0.51 -10.63
C GLY A 345 29.18 -0.59 -10.68
N ASN A 346 28.44 -0.71 -11.78
CA ASN A 346 27.56 -1.86 -11.97
C ASN A 346 28.43 -3.06 -12.37
N LEU A 347 28.47 -4.09 -11.53
CA LEU A 347 29.39 -5.21 -11.72
C LEU A 347 28.77 -6.52 -11.25
N TYR A 348 29.39 -7.63 -11.64
CA TYR A 348 29.08 -8.96 -11.13
C TYR A 348 30.12 -9.37 -10.11
N LEU A 349 29.66 -9.76 -8.92
CA LEU A 349 30.48 -10.20 -7.81
C LEU A 349 30.24 -11.70 -7.59
N ARG A 350 31.31 -12.49 -7.56
CA ARG A 350 31.23 -13.94 -7.36
C ARG A 350 32.06 -14.41 -6.18
N ASP A 351 31.46 -15.21 -5.32
CA ASP A 351 32.14 -15.93 -4.24
C ASP A 351 32.11 -17.45 -4.52
N PHE A 352 32.51 -18.26 -3.54
CA PHE A 352 32.48 -19.71 -3.67
C PHE A 352 31.09 -20.33 -3.84
N SER A 353 30.02 -19.60 -3.49
CA SER A 353 28.65 -20.10 -3.41
C SER A 353 27.75 -19.62 -4.55
N GLY A 354 28.08 -18.53 -5.22
CA GLY A 354 27.30 -18.00 -6.33
C GLY A 354 27.78 -16.64 -6.82
N GLU A 355 27.00 -16.03 -7.70
CA GLU A 355 27.27 -14.72 -8.30
C GLU A 355 26.04 -13.80 -8.14
N THR A 356 26.27 -12.52 -7.86
CA THR A 356 25.22 -11.51 -7.76
C THR A 356 25.59 -10.24 -8.52
N PHE A 357 24.56 -9.53 -8.98
CA PHE A 357 24.72 -8.23 -9.62
C PHE A 357 24.72 -7.11 -8.58
N VAL A 358 25.72 -6.24 -8.64
CA VAL A 358 25.84 -5.05 -7.78
C VAL A 358 25.35 -3.84 -8.58
N TYR A 359 24.27 -3.21 -8.11
CA TYR A 359 23.70 -2.02 -8.74
C TYR A 359 24.36 -0.76 -8.19
N GLY A 360 25.58 -0.53 -8.67
CA GLY A 360 26.41 0.61 -8.34
C GLY A 360 27.12 0.50 -7.00
N ILE A 361 28.29 1.15 -6.92
CA ILE A 361 29.09 1.26 -5.70
C ILE A 361 29.31 2.76 -5.43
N GLU A 362 29.10 3.18 -4.18
CA GLU A 362 29.35 4.56 -3.76
C GLU A 362 30.79 4.99 -4.12
N ASP A 363 30.91 6.20 -4.70
CA ASP A 363 32.18 6.79 -5.15
C ASP A 363 33.02 5.93 -6.13
N TYR A 364 32.39 5.00 -6.87
CA TYR A 364 33.08 4.02 -7.73
C TYR A 364 34.21 4.59 -8.61
N ALA A 365 33.99 5.74 -9.26
CA ALA A 365 34.97 6.36 -10.16
C ALA A 365 36.31 6.71 -9.50
N GLN A 366 36.36 6.78 -8.16
CA GLN A 366 37.56 7.07 -7.38
C GLN A 366 38.29 5.80 -6.90
N LEU A 367 37.64 4.63 -7.00
CA LEU A 367 38.11 3.40 -6.37
C LEU A 367 39.12 2.62 -7.24
N GLY A 368 39.13 2.84 -8.56
CA GLY A 368 40.08 2.19 -9.47
C GLY A 368 39.93 0.66 -9.56
N LEU A 369 38.74 0.14 -9.27
CA LEU A 369 38.42 -1.29 -9.30
C LEU A 369 38.41 -1.80 -10.75
N LYS A 370 38.94 -3.01 -10.96
CA LYS A 370 38.92 -3.67 -12.28
C LYS A 370 38.42 -5.11 -12.18
N GLU A 371 38.02 -5.67 -13.31
CA GLU A 371 37.71 -7.08 -13.43
C GLU A 371 38.87 -7.95 -12.90
N GLY A 372 38.52 -8.96 -12.12
CA GLY A 372 39.45 -9.82 -11.41
C GLY A 372 39.79 -9.37 -9.99
N ASP A 373 39.58 -8.10 -9.61
CA ASP A 373 39.85 -7.68 -8.24
C ASP A 373 38.95 -8.42 -7.24
N ILE A 374 39.50 -8.69 -6.05
CA ILE A 374 38.73 -9.23 -4.94
C ILE A 374 38.27 -8.04 -4.09
N ILE A 375 36.97 -7.93 -3.84
CA ILE A 375 36.40 -6.82 -3.06
C ILE A 375 35.53 -7.33 -1.93
N THR A 376 35.42 -6.53 -0.88
CA THR A 376 34.40 -6.65 0.16
C THR A 376 33.53 -5.41 0.12
N ILE A 377 32.22 -5.61 -0.02
CA ILE A 377 31.22 -4.54 -0.05
C ILE A 377 30.19 -4.74 1.06
N VAL A 378 29.60 -3.64 1.52
CA VAL A 378 28.40 -3.65 2.35
C VAL A 378 27.24 -3.07 1.54
N GLY A 379 26.11 -3.77 1.48
CA GLY A 379 24.92 -3.28 0.81
C GLY A 379 23.68 -4.09 1.16
N LYS A 380 22.51 -3.66 0.65
CA LYS A 380 21.23 -4.29 0.97
C LYS A 380 20.71 -5.20 -0.13
N ARG A 381 19.83 -6.13 0.26
CA ARG A 381 19.11 -6.99 -0.68
C ARG A 381 18.04 -6.18 -1.42
N ALA A 382 18.26 -5.93 -2.70
CA ALA A 382 17.36 -5.19 -3.58
C ALA A 382 16.90 -6.06 -4.76
N ALA A 383 15.86 -5.62 -5.47
CA ALA A 383 15.45 -6.26 -6.71
C ALA A 383 14.97 -5.22 -7.73
N TYR A 384 15.37 -5.38 -9.00
CA TYR A 384 14.86 -4.58 -10.11
C TYR A 384 13.97 -5.45 -10.99
N GLN A 385 12.69 -5.12 -11.09
CA GLN A 385 11.69 -5.91 -11.85
C GLN A 385 11.67 -7.40 -11.44
N GLY A 386 11.96 -7.70 -10.18
CA GLY A 386 12.04 -9.07 -9.64
C GLY A 386 13.42 -9.73 -9.75
N THR A 387 14.38 -9.15 -10.49
CA THR A 387 15.76 -9.66 -10.57
C THR A 387 16.56 -9.26 -9.32
N PRO A 388 17.15 -10.22 -8.58
CA PRO A 388 17.98 -9.94 -7.42
C PRO A 388 19.21 -9.08 -7.72
N GLN A 389 19.53 -8.14 -6.83
CA GLN A 389 20.75 -7.34 -6.89
C GLN A 389 21.16 -6.81 -5.51
N VAL A 390 22.42 -6.39 -5.38
CA VAL A 390 22.90 -5.56 -4.26
C VAL A 390 22.55 -4.11 -4.55
N GLY A 391 21.90 -3.44 -3.61
CA GLY A 391 21.58 -2.00 -3.70
C GLY A 391 22.35 -1.18 -2.68
N GLY A 392 22.72 0.05 -3.05
CA GLY A 392 23.39 1.01 -2.16
C GLY A 392 24.71 0.47 -1.61
N ALA A 393 25.51 -0.18 -2.46
CA ALA A 393 26.74 -0.82 -2.03
C ALA A 393 27.83 0.21 -1.72
N VAL A 394 28.59 -0.02 -0.65
CA VAL A 394 29.78 0.74 -0.25
C VAL A 394 30.97 -0.21 -0.24
N LEU A 395 32.11 0.22 -0.78
CA LEU A 395 33.35 -0.56 -0.72
C LEU A 395 33.92 -0.52 0.71
N GLU A 396 34.12 -1.69 1.32
CA GLU A 396 34.80 -1.83 2.60
C GLU A 396 36.29 -2.11 2.42
N SER A 397 36.65 -2.98 1.46
CA SER A 397 38.05 -3.24 1.10
C SER A 397 38.20 -3.80 -0.32
N SER A 398 39.41 -3.67 -0.88
CA SER A 398 39.76 -4.22 -2.19
C SER A 398 41.18 -4.78 -2.18
N ILE A 399 41.38 -5.94 -2.81
CA ILE A 399 42.67 -6.56 -3.08
C ILE A 399 42.88 -6.54 -4.60
N PRO A 400 43.85 -5.76 -5.10
CA PRO A 400 44.09 -5.68 -6.53
C PRO A 400 44.71 -7.00 -7.03
N VAL A 401 44.17 -7.52 -8.14
CA VAL A 401 44.71 -8.71 -8.81
C VAL A 401 45.50 -8.31 -10.05
N THR A 402 46.67 -8.93 -10.24
CA THR A 402 47.58 -8.63 -11.36
C THR A 402 47.60 -9.77 -12.38
N PRO A 403 47.15 -9.56 -13.63
CA PRO A 403 47.37 -10.52 -14.71
C PRO A 403 48.86 -10.74 -14.97
N ILE A 404 49.27 -12.00 -15.11
CA ILE A 404 50.68 -12.38 -15.27
C ILE A 404 50.80 -13.71 -16.03
N THR A 405 51.89 -13.86 -16.79
CA THR A 405 52.21 -15.14 -17.46
C THR A 405 52.79 -16.17 -16.48
N ILE A 406 52.76 -17.45 -16.86
CA ILE A 406 53.37 -18.52 -16.04
C ILE A 406 54.88 -18.27 -15.88
N ALA A 407 55.57 -17.87 -16.95
CA ALA A 407 56.99 -17.57 -16.92
C ALA A 407 57.31 -16.43 -15.93
N GLU A 408 56.49 -15.38 -15.90
CA GLU A 408 56.71 -14.23 -15.03
C GLU A 408 56.37 -14.53 -13.57
N VAL A 409 55.29 -15.27 -13.27
CA VAL A 409 54.92 -15.60 -11.88
C VAL A 409 55.97 -16.51 -11.22
N LEU A 410 56.63 -17.37 -11.98
CA LEU A 410 57.76 -18.19 -11.52
C LEU A 410 58.95 -17.34 -11.03
N THR A 411 59.07 -16.08 -11.46
CA THR A 411 60.13 -15.16 -11.00
C THR A 411 59.74 -14.36 -9.75
N LYS A 412 58.48 -14.47 -9.28
CA LYS A 412 57.98 -13.71 -8.13
C LYS A 412 58.33 -14.42 -6.83
N PRO A 413 58.57 -13.65 -5.74
CA PRO A 413 58.73 -14.24 -4.42
C PRO A 413 57.41 -14.87 -3.96
N ASP A 414 57.53 -15.82 -3.03
CA ASP A 414 56.38 -16.35 -2.31
C ASP A 414 55.72 -15.25 -1.48
N ASP A 415 54.42 -15.04 -1.68
CA ASP A 415 53.63 -14.07 -0.93
C ASP A 415 52.16 -14.50 -0.87
N PRO A 416 51.65 -14.89 0.31
CA PRO A 416 50.26 -15.31 0.46
C PRO A 416 49.25 -14.16 0.38
N ASN A 417 49.69 -12.90 0.26
CA ASN A 417 48.82 -11.73 0.20
C ASN A 417 48.81 -11.04 -1.16
N THR A 418 49.68 -11.46 -2.10
CA THR A 418 49.70 -10.92 -3.47
C THR A 418 49.02 -11.89 -4.42
N TYR A 419 47.95 -11.43 -5.06
CA TYR A 419 47.14 -12.23 -5.97
C TYR A 419 47.47 -11.93 -7.43
N TYR A 420 47.62 -13.01 -8.17
CA TYR A 420 47.92 -13.02 -9.59
C TYR A 420 46.82 -13.72 -10.37
N MET A 421 46.47 -13.22 -11.54
CA MET A 421 45.59 -13.91 -12.48
C MET A 421 46.44 -14.59 -13.54
N VAL A 422 46.37 -15.92 -13.59
CA VAL A 422 47.22 -16.79 -14.43
C VAL A 422 46.33 -17.63 -15.32
N THR A 423 46.66 -17.68 -16.61
CA THR A 423 45.98 -18.50 -17.62
C THR A 423 46.94 -19.54 -18.19
N GLY A 424 46.48 -20.77 -18.36
CA GLY A 424 47.27 -21.83 -19.00
C GLY A 424 46.43 -23.04 -19.42
N GLU A 425 47.00 -23.88 -20.27
CA GLU A 425 46.42 -25.17 -20.65
C GLU A 425 46.63 -26.20 -19.54
N ILE A 426 45.58 -26.94 -19.18
CA ILE A 426 45.67 -28.03 -18.21
C ILE A 426 46.40 -29.21 -18.84
N THR A 427 47.63 -29.50 -18.40
CA THR A 427 48.43 -30.63 -18.92
C THR A 427 48.17 -31.93 -18.16
N SER A 428 47.83 -31.84 -16.87
CA SER A 428 47.47 -33.00 -16.05
C SER A 428 46.70 -32.60 -14.79
N ILE A 429 45.87 -33.51 -14.28
CA ILE A 429 45.12 -33.35 -13.04
C ILE A 429 45.69 -34.33 -12.01
N ALA A 430 46.24 -33.79 -10.92
CA ALA A 430 46.86 -34.55 -9.83
C ALA A 430 45.86 -34.90 -8.71
N ASN A 431 44.84 -34.08 -8.51
CA ASN A 431 43.77 -34.34 -7.54
C ASN A 431 42.46 -33.65 -7.98
N GLU A 432 41.51 -34.44 -8.48
CA GLU A 432 40.20 -33.93 -8.91
C GLU A 432 39.36 -33.35 -7.76
N THR A 433 39.48 -33.92 -6.56
CA THR A 433 38.67 -33.49 -5.41
C THR A 433 39.00 -32.06 -4.99
N TYR A 434 40.28 -31.66 -4.99
CA TYR A 434 40.70 -30.32 -4.59
C TYR A 434 41.14 -29.42 -5.76
N GLY A 435 41.06 -29.92 -6.99
CA GLY A 435 41.46 -29.17 -8.18
C GLY A 435 42.98 -28.99 -8.30
N ASN A 436 43.79 -29.95 -7.85
CA ASN A 436 45.23 -29.85 -8.03
C ASN A 436 45.60 -30.31 -9.44
N LEU A 437 46.30 -29.46 -10.19
CA LEU A 437 46.58 -29.66 -11.61
C LEU A 437 47.84 -28.93 -12.05
N TYR A 438 48.27 -29.15 -13.29
CA TYR A 438 49.39 -28.44 -13.91
C TYR A 438 48.88 -27.55 -15.03
N LEU A 439 49.34 -26.29 -15.05
CA LEU A 439 49.07 -25.31 -16.09
C LEU A 439 50.32 -25.07 -16.92
N SER A 440 50.17 -25.02 -18.24
CA SER A 440 51.24 -24.73 -19.18
C SER A 440 50.92 -23.55 -20.09
N GLU A 441 51.91 -22.71 -20.35
CA GLU A 441 51.82 -21.55 -21.23
C GLU A 441 53.20 -21.32 -21.87
N ASN A 442 53.26 -21.29 -23.21
CA ASN A 442 54.47 -20.96 -23.97
C ASN A 442 55.74 -21.73 -23.53
N GLY A 443 55.59 -22.99 -23.13
CA GLY A 443 56.69 -23.86 -22.70
C GLY A 443 57.12 -23.71 -21.23
N SER A 444 56.46 -22.84 -20.46
CA SER A 444 56.57 -22.81 -18.99
C SER A 444 55.41 -23.58 -18.38
N GLU A 445 55.65 -24.28 -17.26
CA GLU A 445 54.64 -25.06 -16.55
C GLU A 445 54.68 -24.72 -15.05
N ILE A 446 53.53 -24.68 -14.39
CA ILE A 446 53.42 -24.47 -12.95
C ILE A 446 52.34 -25.38 -12.35
N TYR A 447 52.61 -25.89 -11.15
CA TYR A 447 51.65 -26.66 -10.38
C TYR A 447 50.65 -25.74 -9.67
N LEU A 448 49.36 -26.02 -9.79
CA LEU A 448 48.30 -25.37 -9.03
C LEU A 448 47.90 -26.27 -7.85
N TYR A 449 48.21 -25.82 -6.63
CA TYR A 449 47.79 -26.47 -5.40
C TYR A 449 46.44 -25.90 -4.94
N GLY A 450 45.37 -26.54 -5.42
CA GLY A 450 43.99 -26.21 -5.10
C GLY A 450 43.38 -25.23 -6.10
N CYS A 451 42.37 -25.67 -6.86
CA CYS A 451 41.51 -24.81 -7.66
C CYS A 451 40.11 -24.85 -7.07
N TYR A 452 39.74 -23.81 -6.33
CA TYR A 452 38.50 -23.75 -5.55
C TYR A 452 37.38 -23.02 -6.32
N PRO A 453 36.11 -23.35 -6.05
CA PRO A 453 34.97 -22.76 -6.77
C PRO A 453 34.88 -21.23 -6.78
N GLY A 454 35.39 -20.58 -5.73
CA GLY A 454 35.42 -19.12 -5.65
C GLY A 454 36.15 -18.62 -4.41
N TYR A 455 36.23 -17.30 -4.28
CA TYR A 455 36.81 -16.66 -3.10
C TYR A 455 36.01 -17.01 -1.84
N GLY A 456 36.70 -17.19 -0.70
CA GLY A 456 36.07 -17.49 0.58
C GLY A 456 35.78 -18.99 0.84
N ALA A 457 36.01 -19.89 -0.12
CA ALA A 457 35.77 -21.32 0.07
C ALA A 457 36.58 -21.91 1.25
N THR A 458 35.91 -22.63 2.15
CA THR A 458 36.54 -23.38 3.26
C THR A 458 35.94 -24.78 3.37
N GLY A 459 36.62 -25.69 4.09
CA GLY A 459 36.09 -27.04 4.32
C GLY A 459 35.72 -27.78 3.02
N ASP A 460 34.48 -28.26 2.96
CA ASP A 460 33.95 -28.99 1.80
C ASP A 460 33.64 -28.10 0.59
N ASP A 461 33.46 -26.78 0.79
CA ASP A 461 33.21 -25.82 -0.30
C ASP A 461 34.43 -25.66 -1.23
N ARG A 462 35.59 -26.20 -0.85
CA ARG A 462 36.80 -26.24 -1.68
C ARG A 462 36.79 -27.38 -2.69
N LYS A 463 35.81 -28.28 -2.64
CA LYS A 463 35.87 -29.56 -3.35
C LYS A 463 35.11 -29.55 -4.67
N TYR A 464 35.52 -30.45 -5.56
CA TYR A 464 34.77 -30.89 -6.75
C TYR A 464 34.52 -29.83 -7.82
N LEU A 465 35.21 -28.69 -7.78
CA LEU A 465 35.11 -27.66 -8.82
C LEU A 465 35.24 -28.25 -10.22
N LEU A 466 36.33 -28.99 -10.48
CA LEU A 466 36.62 -29.52 -11.83
C LEU A 466 35.47 -30.39 -12.34
N ALA A 467 34.92 -31.25 -11.48
CA ALA A 467 33.80 -32.11 -11.83
C ALA A 467 32.51 -31.30 -12.07
N ASN A 468 32.24 -30.28 -11.24
CA ASN A 468 31.04 -29.46 -11.32
C ASN A 468 31.02 -28.59 -12.59
N GLU A 469 32.17 -28.04 -12.98
CA GLU A 469 32.32 -27.19 -14.17
C GLU A 469 32.67 -27.99 -15.44
N GLY A 470 32.89 -29.31 -15.32
CA GLY A 470 33.26 -30.17 -16.44
C GLY A 470 34.68 -29.92 -16.98
N ILE A 471 35.58 -29.40 -16.16
CA ILE A 471 36.95 -29.04 -16.53
C ILE A 471 37.80 -30.30 -16.66
N VAL A 472 38.49 -30.43 -17.80
CA VAL A 472 39.31 -31.60 -18.16
C VAL A 472 40.71 -31.20 -18.64
N VAL A 473 41.59 -32.19 -18.79
CA VAL A 473 42.91 -32.00 -19.42
C VAL A 473 42.73 -31.48 -20.85
N GLY A 474 43.53 -30.47 -21.22
CA GLY A 474 43.47 -29.75 -22.49
C GLY A 474 42.65 -28.46 -22.46
N ASP A 475 41.85 -28.22 -21.41
CA ASP A 475 41.13 -26.95 -21.27
C ASP A 475 42.10 -25.80 -20.96
N ILE A 476 41.77 -24.59 -21.41
CA ILE A 476 42.47 -23.37 -21.02
C ILE A 476 41.79 -22.81 -19.78
N LEU A 477 42.48 -22.84 -18.64
CA LEU A 477 41.97 -22.41 -17.35
C LEU A 477 42.59 -21.08 -16.93
N THR A 478 41.76 -20.15 -16.46
CA THR A 478 42.19 -18.92 -15.79
C THR A 478 41.87 -19.00 -14.31
N VAL A 479 42.87 -18.78 -13.47
CA VAL A 479 42.75 -18.78 -12.00
C VAL A 479 43.33 -17.51 -11.41
N ILE A 480 42.78 -17.10 -10.27
CA ILE A 480 43.38 -16.10 -9.39
C ILE A 480 44.05 -16.84 -8.25
N ALA A 481 45.35 -16.67 -8.05
CA ALA A 481 46.11 -17.41 -7.06
C ALA A 481 47.29 -16.60 -6.48
N THR A 482 47.82 -17.08 -5.37
CA THR A 482 49.03 -16.55 -4.74
C THR A 482 50.26 -17.35 -5.17
N LYS A 483 51.43 -16.71 -5.25
CA LYS A 483 52.69 -17.43 -5.50
C LYS A 483 53.17 -18.07 -4.20
N GLY A 484 53.50 -19.36 -4.26
CA GLY A 484 54.12 -20.09 -3.15
C GLY A 484 55.10 -21.15 -3.64
N SER A 485 55.72 -21.85 -2.70
CA SER A 485 56.57 -23.01 -2.99
C SER A 485 56.40 -24.10 -1.92
N TYR A 486 56.46 -25.36 -2.34
CA TYR A 486 56.43 -26.52 -1.45
C TYR A 486 57.70 -27.35 -1.63
N ASN A 487 58.46 -27.56 -0.54
CA ASN A 487 59.77 -28.22 -0.57
C ASN A 487 60.75 -27.64 -1.62
N GLY A 488 60.69 -26.32 -1.83
CA GLY A 488 61.54 -25.61 -2.79
C GLY A 488 61.08 -25.70 -4.25
N VAL A 489 59.91 -26.28 -4.53
CA VAL A 489 59.30 -26.31 -5.87
C VAL A 489 58.20 -25.26 -5.95
N ASP A 490 58.22 -24.44 -6.99
CA ASP A 490 57.24 -23.38 -7.21
C ASP A 490 55.84 -23.93 -7.51
N GLN A 491 54.83 -23.26 -6.94
CA GLN A 491 53.43 -23.56 -7.17
C GLN A 491 52.56 -22.30 -7.06
N LEU A 492 51.38 -22.36 -7.66
CA LEU A 492 50.26 -21.48 -7.31
C LEU A 492 49.53 -22.07 -6.11
N SER A 493 49.17 -21.22 -5.14
CA SER A 493 48.46 -21.62 -3.92
C SER A 493 47.16 -20.83 -3.77
N ASN A 494 46.16 -21.45 -3.13
CA ASN A 494 44.83 -20.86 -2.92
C ASN A 494 44.16 -20.42 -4.22
N GLY A 495 44.16 -21.28 -5.23
CA GLY A 495 43.56 -20.97 -6.52
C GLY A 495 42.06 -20.73 -6.42
N ILE A 496 41.62 -19.66 -7.05
CA ILE A 496 40.23 -19.25 -7.19
C ILE A 496 39.89 -19.37 -8.67
N TYR A 497 38.85 -20.12 -8.97
CA TYR A 497 38.34 -20.23 -10.32
C TYR A 497 37.86 -18.88 -10.87
N PHE A 498 38.40 -18.47 -12.02
CA PHE A 498 37.97 -17.28 -12.73
C PHE A 498 37.17 -17.64 -13.99
N SER A 499 37.74 -18.42 -14.90
CA SER A 499 37.06 -18.87 -16.12
C SER A 499 37.80 -20.05 -16.76
N HIS A 500 37.14 -20.75 -17.69
CA HIS A 500 37.82 -21.70 -18.56
C HIS A 500 37.25 -21.70 -19.98
N VAL A 501 38.03 -22.23 -20.92
CA VAL A 501 37.61 -22.53 -22.29
C VAL A 501 37.89 -24.00 -22.55
N SER A 502 36.85 -24.77 -22.89
CA SER A 502 37.00 -26.20 -23.14
C SER A 502 37.89 -26.47 -24.36
N ALA A 503 38.65 -27.57 -24.29
CA ALA A 503 39.40 -28.09 -25.42
C ALA A 503 38.48 -28.34 -26.62
N LYS A 504 38.99 -28.09 -27.83
CA LYS A 504 38.25 -28.28 -29.09
C LYS A 504 38.20 -29.72 -29.56
#